data_AF-A0A085WMY4-F1
#
_entry.id   AF-A0A085WMY4-F1
#
_cell.length_a   1.000
_cell.length_b   1.000
_cell.length_c   1.000
_cell.angle_alpha   90.00
_cell.angle_beta   90.00
_cell.angle_gamma   90.00
#
_symmetry.space_group_name_H-M   'P 1'
#
loop_
_entity.id
_entity.type
_entity.pdbx_description
1 polymer ?
#
loop_
_entity_poly.entity_id
_entity_poly.type
_entity_poly.pdbx_seq_one_letter_code
_entity_poly.pdbx_strand_id
1 'polypeptide(L)'
;MLVGGVRFDALQVGVRRLWEIKTHQFDTYPAFIRRQEIEKEMEQIVEERRAAAACGYDYMIGVSTQAHKDALLQRDDTLHIVVTGCQR
;
A
#
# COMPACT_ATOMS: atom_id res chain seq x y z
N MET A 1 -10.60 -9.13 1.71
CA MET A 1 -11.27 -9.70 0.51
C MET A 1 -10.24 -10.41 -0.36
N LEU A 2 -10.63 -11.42 -1.15
CA LEU A 2 -9.73 -12.10 -2.10
C LEU A 2 -10.11 -11.72 -3.54
N VAL A 3 -9.16 -11.21 -4.33
CA VAL A 3 -9.34 -10.86 -5.76
C VAL A 3 -8.14 -11.35 -6.54
N GLY A 4 -8.38 -12.14 -7.60
CA GLY A 4 -7.29 -12.71 -8.42
C GLY A 4 -6.31 -13.60 -7.63
N GLY A 5 -6.74 -14.18 -6.50
CA GLY A 5 -5.88 -14.97 -5.61
C GLY A 5 -5.09 -14.14 -4.59
N VAL A 6 -5.20 -12.81 -4.62
CA VAL A 6 -4.52 -11.88 -3.70
C VAL A 6 -5.50 -11.35 -2.65
N ARG A 7 -5.03 -11.17 -1.42
CA ARG A 7 -5.83 -10.66 -0.31
C ARG A 7 -5.65 -9.14 -0.17
N PHE A 8 -6.77 -8.45 -0.01
CA PHE A 8 -6.84 -7.01 0.23
C PHE A 8 -7.61 -6.72 1.51
N ASP A 9 -7.35 -5.59 2.15
CA ASP A 9 -8.04 -5.18 3.38
C ASP A 9 -9.49 -4.75 3.14
N ALA A 10 -9.75 -3.98 2.08
CA ALA A 10 -11.10 -3.51 1.79
C ALA A 10 -11.43 -3.36 0.30
N LEU A 11 -12.71 -3.43 -0.02
CA LEU A 11 -13.30 -3.06 -1.30
C LEU A 11 -14.22 -1.87 -1.09
N GLN A 12 -13.97 -0.78 -1.81
CA GLN A 12 -14.87 0.37 -1.88
C GLN A 12 -15.84 0.19 -3.05
N VAL A 13 -17.08 -0.13 -2.72
CA VAL A 13 -18.17 -0.34 -3.69
C VAL A 13 -18.59 1.00 -4.30
N GLY A 14 -18.94 1.00 -5.59
CA GLY A 14 -19.37 2.18 -6.36
C GLY A 14 -18.26 2.81 -7.23
N VAL A 15 -17.00 2.68 -6.83
CA VAL A 15 -15.83 3.15 -7.61
C VAL A 15 -14.84 2.03 -7.94
N ARG A 16 -15.19 0.75 -7.67
CA ARG A 16 -14.37 -0.45 -7.92
C ARG A 16 -12.91 -0.27 -7.49
N ARG A 17 -12.69 -0.03 -6.20
CA ARG A 17 -11.37 0.26 -5.65
C ARG A 17 -11.01 -0.68 -4.52
N LEU A 18 -9.83 -1.30 -4.60
CA LEU A 18 -9.27 -2.15 -3.57
C LEU A 18 -8.27 -1.37 -2.73
N TRP A 19 -8.25 -1.68 -1.45
CA TRP A 19 -7.41 -1.03 -0.45
C TRP A 19 -6.52 -2.04 0.24
N GLU A 20 -5.27 -1.66 0.42
CA GLU A 20 -4.34 -2.28 1.36
C GLU A 20 -3.93 -1.24 2.42
N ILE A 21 -4.04 -1.59 3.71
CA ILE A 21 -3.83 -0.68 4.84
C ILE A 21 -2.62 -1.13 5.67
N LYS A 22 -1.55 -0.35 5.54
CA LYS A 22 -0.31 -0.52 6.29
C LYS A 22 -0.39 0.26 7.60
N THR A 23 -0.38 -0.47 8.71
CA THR A 23 -0.57 0.09 10.06
C THR A 23 0.73 0.22 10.88
N HIS A 24 1.86 -0.13 10.27
CA HIS A 24 3.17 -0.15 10.93
C HIS A 24 3.63 1.28 11.27
N GLN A 25 4.31 1.43 12.41
CA GLN A 25 4.96 2.69 12.78
C GLN A 25 6.29 2.87 12.05
N PHE A 26 6.24 2.96 10.72
CA PHE A 26 7.40 3.03 9.82
C PHE A 26 8.45 4.05 10.26
N ASP A 27 8.00 5.20 10.78
CA ASP A 27 8.84 6.33 11.17
C ASP A 27 9.71 6.03 12.41
N THR A 28 9.32 5.04 13.22
CA THR A 28 10.09 4.62 14.41
C THR A 28 11.27 3.73 14.06
N TYR A 29 11.31 3.20 12.84
CA TYR A 29 12.35 2.27 12.44
C TYR A 29 13.67 3.00 12.12
N PRO A 30 14.83 2.40 12.47
CA PRO A 30 16.13 2.87 11.99
C PRO A 30 16.13 3.00 10.46
N ALA A 31 16.87 3.96 9.92
CA ALA A 31 16.89 4.25 8.48
C ALA A 31 17.24 3.02 7.61
N PHE A 32 18.11 2.13 8.11
CA PHE A 32 18.43 0.87 7.43
C PHE A 32 17.22 -0.05 7.29
N ILE A 33 16.44 -0.20 8.37
CA ILE A 33 15.23 -1.04 8.39
C ILE A 33 14.16 -0.44 7.49
N ARG A 34 13.96 0.89 7.53
CA ARG A 34 13.02 1.59 6.63
C ARG A 34 13.29 1.28 5.16
N ARG A 35 14.56 1.27 4.74
CA ARG A 35 14.91 0.94 3.34
C ARG A 35 14.57 -0.51 2.99
N GLN A 36 14.89 -1.46 3.87
CA GLN A 36 14.57 -2.87 3.63
C GLN A 36 13.07 -3.13 3.62
N GLU A 37 12.32 -2.42 4.48
CA GLU A 37 10.87 -2.52 4.53
C GLU A 37 10.24 -2.04 3.22
N ILE A 38 10.66 -0.88 2.72
CA ILE A 38 10.16 -0.35 1.44
C ILE A 38 10.45 -1.33 0.30
N GLU A 39 11.62 -1.98 0.24
CA GLU A 39 11.89 -2.96 -0.84
C GLU A 39 10.88 -4.09 -0.85
N LYS A 40 10.65 -4.69 0.32
CA LYS A 40 9.72 -5.81 0.47
C LYS A 40 8.29 -5.39 0.18
N GLU A 41 7.90 -4.19 0.64
CA GLU A 41 6.57 -3.66 0.38
C GLU A 41 6.36 -3.38 -1.10
N MET A 42 7.37 -2.87 -1.81
CA MET A 42 7.26 -2.61 -3.25
C MET A 42 7.05 -3.90 -4.05
N GLU A 43 7.71 -5.00 -3.68
CA GLU A 43 7.47 -6.31 -4.30
C GLU A 43 6.00 -6.75 -4.15
N GLN A 44 5.43 -6.59 -2.95
CA GLN A 44 4.02 -6.92 -2.69
C GLN A 44 3.06 -5.98 -3.43
N ILE A 45 3.32 -4.67 -3.37
CA ILE A 45 2.51 -3.63 -4.02
C ILE A 45 2.40 -3.88 -5.53
N VAL A 46 3.49 -4.29 -6.18
CA VAL A 46 3.49 -4.59 -7.63
C VAL A 46 2.53 -5.74 -7.95
N GLU A 47 2.59 -6.83 -7.19
CA GLU A 47 1.72 -7.99 -7.39
C GLU A 47 0.25 -7.65 -7.07
N GLU A 48 -0.02 -6.93 -5.98
CA GLU A 48 -1.36 -6.48 -5.60
C GLU A 48 -1.97 -5.54 -6.64
N ARG A 49 -1.21 -4.52 -7.07
CA ARG A 49 -1.64 -3.58 -8.11
C ARG A 49 -1.94 -4.31 -9.41
N ARG A 50 -1.10 -5.28 -9.79
CA ARG A 50 -1.31 -6.11 -10.98
C ARG A 50 -2.59 -6.95 -10.87
N ALA A 51 -2.82 -7.59 -9.72
CA ALA A 51 -4.02 -8.38 -9.48
C ALA A 51 -5.30 -7.53 -9.51
N ALA A 52 -5.28 -6.35 -8.88
CA ALA A 52 -6.36 -5.38 -8.93
C ALA A 52 -6.66 -4.93 -10.37
N ALA A 53 -5.61 -4.53 -11.12
CA ALA A 53 -5.74 -4.08 -12.50
C ALA A 53 -6.27 -5.18 -13.44
N ALA A 54 -5.81 -6.42 -13.29
CA ALA A 54 -6.30 -7.56 -14.07
C ALA A 54 -7.81 -7.81 -13.89
N CYS A 55 -8.36 -7.40 -12.74
CA CYS A 55 -9.78 -7.52 -12.41
C CYS A 55 -10.55 -6.19 -12.61
N GLY A 56 -9.92 -5.16 -13.17
CA GLY A 56 -10.51 -3.85 -13.42
C GLY A 56 -10.87 -3.08 -12.15
N TYR A 57 -10.00 -3.16 -11.13
CA TYR A 57 -10.07 -2.37 -9.91
C TYR A 57 -8.95 -1.34 -9.85
N ASP A 58 -9.26 -0.16 -9.33
CA ASP A 58 -8.24 0.77 -8.86
C ASP A 58 -7.59 0.22 -7.59
N TYR A 59 -6.32 0.54 -7.37
CA TYR A 59 -5.56 0.11 -6.20
C TYR A 59 -5.11 1.32 -5.37
N MET A 60 -5.47 1.30 -4.08
CA MET A 60 -5.12 2.34 -3.12
C MET A 60 -4.37 1.76 -1.93
N ILE A 61 -3.42 2.53 -1.42
CA ILE A 61 -2.65 2.18 -0.23
C ILE A 61 -2.96 3.19 0.88
N GLY A 62 -3.33 2.69 2.05
CA GLY A 62 -3.39 3.46 3.28
C GLY A 62 -2.11 3.28 4.09
N VAL A 63 -1.47 4.36 4.53
CA VAL A 63 -0.31 4.30 5.43
C VAL A 63 -0.55 5.12 6.70
N SER A 64 0.11 4.73 7.79
CA SER A 64 -0.03 5.40 9.10
C SER A 64 0.61 6.79 9.17
N THR A 65 1.66 7.05 8.39
CA THR A 65 2.48 8.27 8.52
C THR A 65 2.80 8.91 7.17
N GLN A 66 3.12 10.20 7.20
CA GLN A 66 3.53 10.94 6.01
C GLN A 66 4.90 10.47 5.48
N ALA A 67 5.85 10.19 6.38
CA ALA A 67 7.17 9.71 5.96
C ALA A 67 7.12 8.33 5.29
N HIS A 68 6.17 7.46 5.65
CA HIS A 68 5.94 6.20 4.93
C HIS A 68 5.40 6.45 3.52
N LYS A 69 4.41 7.35 3.39
CA LYS A 69 3.88 7.76 2.08
C LYS A 69 4.98 8.30 1.18
N ASP A 70 5.81 9.20 1.71
CA ASP A 70 6.88 9.84 0.94
C ASP A 70 7.94 8.81 0.51
N ALA A 71 8.26 7.83 1.37
CA ALA A 71 9.21 6.79 1.05
C ALA A 71 8.74 5.85 -0.07
N LEU A 72 7.44 5.51 -0.10
CA LEU A 72 6.85 4.73 -1.20
C LEU A 72 6.79 5.55 -2.49
N LEU A 73 6.39 6.83 -2.42
CA LEU A 73 6.35 7.71 -3.60
C LEU A 73 7.73 8.00 -4.19
N GLN A 74 8.80 7.96 -3.39
CA GLN A 74 10.17 8.02 -3.90
C GLN A 74 10.54 6.79 -4.74
N ARG A 75 9.86 5.65 -4.56
CA ARG A 75 10.08 4.44 -5.36
C ARG A 75 9.20 4.38 -6.59
N ASP A 76 7.93 4.75 -6.45
CA ASP A 76 6.98 4.82 -7.55
C ASP A 76 6.00 5.97 -7.28
N ASP A 77 6.14 7.05 -8.05
CA ASP A 77 5.32 8.25 -7.94
C ASP A 77 3.91 8.08 -8.51
N THR A 78 3.64 6.94 -9.17
CA THR A 78 2.33 6.60 -9.72
C THR A 78 1.42 5.90 -8.71
N LEU A 79 1.91 5.62 -7.50
CA LEU A 79 1.13 4.98 -6.43
C LEU A 79 0.09 5.94 -5.84
N HIS A 80 -1.12 5.42 -5.63
CA HIS A 80 -2.18 6.16 -4.95
C HIS A 80 -2.17 5.89 -3.45
N ILE A 81 -1.52 6.77 -2.69
CA ILE A 81 -1.29 6.60 -1.25
C ILE A 81 -1.99 7.69 -0.42
N VAL A 82 -2.70 7.26 0.61
CA VAL A 82 -3.40 8.12 1.58
C VAL A 82 -2.85 7.88 2.98
N VAL A 83 -2.60 8.95 3.72
CA VAL A 83 -2.27 8.84 5.16
C VAL A 83 -3.58 8.66 5.92
N THR A 84 -3.78 7.50 6.53
CA THR A 84 -5.01 7.17 7.27
C THR A 84 -4.94 7.57 8.74
N GLY A 85 -3.72 7.75 9.27
CA GLY A 85 -3.50 7.99 10.70
C GLY A 85 -3.80 6.78 11.59
N CYS A 86 -4.13 5.62 11.00
CA CYS A 86 -4.34 4.38 11.74
C CYS A 86 -3.00 3.88 12.26
N GLN A 87 -2.75 4.04 13.56
CA GLN A 87 -1.59 3.51 14.24
C GLN A 87 -1.94 2.15 14.84
N ARG A 88 -1.02 1.19 14.76
CA ARG A 88 -1.11 -0.11 15.46
C ARG A 88 -0.35 -0.07 16.79
#